data_AF-A0A1V6C3J3-F1
#
_entry.id   AF-A0A1V6C3J3-F1
#
_cell.length_a   1.000
_cell.length_b   1.000
_cell.length_c   1.000
_cell.angle_alpha   90.00
_cell.angle_beta   90.00
_cell.angle_gamma   90.00
#
_symmetry.space_group_name_H-M   'P 1'
#
loop_
_entity.id
_entity.type
_entity.pdbx_description
1 polymer ?
#
loop_
_entity_poly.entity_id
_entity_poly.type
_entity_poly.pdbx_seq_one_letter_code
_entity_poly.pdbx_strand_id
1 'polypeptide(L)' 'MTIIHTVNDNMALYETAEKMYNNFLEKGGNVNLIRWNNNHFDSGIVYYLTMILYMLIN' A
#
# COMPACT_ATOMS: atom_id res chain seq x y z
N MET A 1 3.04 -15.44 0.59
CA MET A 1 2.13 -14.28 0.37
C MET A 1 2.87 -13.01 0.76
N THR A 2 2.68 -11.90 0.06
CA THR A 2 3.36 -10.64 0.39
C THR A 2 2.31 -9.56 0.63
N ILE A 3 2.35 -8.95 1.81
CA ILE A 3 1.53 -7.79 2.18
C ILE A 3 2.40 -6.56 1.98
N ILE A 4 1.94 -5.61 1.17
CA ILE A 4 2.63 -4.35 0.93
C ILE A 4 1.73 -3.24 1.44
N HIS A 5 2.21 -2.42 2.36
CA HIS A 5 1.41 -1.32 2.88
C HIS A 5 2.25 -0.11 3.28
N THR A 6 1.62 1.05 3.18
CA THR A 6 2.22 2.33 3.51
C THR A 6 2.04 2.63 4.98
N VAL A 7 3.13 2.97 5.68
CA VAL A 7 3.10 3.18 7.15
C VAL A 7 2.25 4.39 7.52
N ASN A 8 2.26 5.40 6.65
CA ASN A 8 1.55 6.67 6.83
C ASN A 8 0.22 6.72 6.03
N ASP A 9 -0.39 5.57 5.77
CA ASP A 9 -1.64 5.52 5.03
C ASP A 9 -2.78 6.13 5.86
N ASN A 10 -3.32 7.25 5.38
CA ASN A 10 -4.39 7.99 6.04
C ASN A 10 -5.79 7.45 5.69
N MET A 11 -5.90 6.48 4.77
CA MET A 11 -7.18 5.87 4.37
C MET A 11 -7.36 4.47 4.96
N ALA A 12 -6.31 3.67 5.01
CA ALA A 12 -6.31 2.35 5.64
C ALA A 12 -5.17 2.28 6.67
N LEU A 13 -5.50 2.05 7.94
CA LEU A 13 -4.49 2.06 9.00
C LEU A 13 -3.47 0.94 8.82
N TYR A 14 -2.19 1.30 8.87
CA TYR A 14 -1.07 0.36 8.78
C TYR A 14 -1.16 -0.79 9.82
N GLU A 15 -1.68 -0.49 11.02
CA GLU A 15 -1.91 -1.47 12.10
C GLU A 15 -2.77 -2.66 11.66
N THR A 16 -3.70 -2.46 10.73
CA THR A 16 -4.54 -3.53 10.20
C THR A 16 -3.73 -4.52 9.37
N ALA A 17 -2.82 -4.03 8.53
CA ALA A 17 -1.91 -4.89 7.78
C ALA A 17 -0.93 -5.63 8.71
N GLU A 18 -0.48 -4.99 9.78
CA GLU A 18 0.39 -5.61 10.77
C GLU A 18 -0.31 -6.73 11.56
N LYS A 19 -1.55 -6.50 12.02
CA LYS A 19 -2.38 -7.55 12.66
C LYS A 19 -2.60 -8.73 11.73
N MET A 20 -2.88 -8.46 10.45
CA MET A 20 -3.08 -9.51 9.45
C MET A 20 -1.80 -10.31 9.22
N TYR A 21 -0.64 -9.65 9.10
CA TYR A 21 0.67 -10.29 9.01
C TYR A 21 0.96 -11.21 10.19
N ASN A 22 0.78 -10.73 11.43
CA ASN A 22 1.03 -11.52 12.64
C ASN A 22 0.12 -12.74 12.72
N ASN A 23 -1.17 -12.60 12.41
CA ASN A 23 -2.11 -13.72 12.36
C ASN A 23 -1.70 -14.80 11.35
N PHE A 24 -1.10 -14.43 10.23
CA PHE A 24 -0.62 -15.40 9.24
C PHE A 24 0.68 -16.07 9.67
N LEU A 25 1.60 -15.32 10.29
CA LEU A 25 2.83 -15.88 10.85
C LEU A 25 2.54 -16.90 11.97
N GLU A 26 1.66 -16.57 12.91
CA GLU A 26 1.30 -17.45 14.02
C GLU A 26 0.72 -18.79 13.57
N LYS A 27 0.07 -18.80 12.39
CA LYS A 27 -0.49 -20.01 11.76
C LYS A 27 0.54 -20.80 10.94
N GLY A 28 1.82 -20.44 10.99
CA GLY A 28 2.88 -21.07 10.21
C GLY A 28 2.84 -20.71 8.72
N GLY A 29 2.13 -19.64 8.35
CA GLY A 29 2.04 -19.17 6.97
C GLY A 29 3.34 -18.52 6.51
N ASN A 30 3.78 -18.83 5.29
CA ASN A 30 4.89 -18.12 4.66
C ASN A 30 4.40 -16.76 4.12
N VAL A 31 4.52 -15.73 4.95
CA VAL A 31 4.07 -14.36 4.66
C VAL A 31 5.21 -13.36 4.89
N ASN A 32 5.29 -12.34 4.04
CA ASN A 32 6.22 -11.22 4.18
C ASN A 32 5.43 -9.91 4.24
N LEU A 33 5.87 -8.97 5.08
CA LEU A 33 5.32 -7.61 5.17
C LEU A 33 6.35 -6.59 4.70
N ILE A 34 6.04 -5.90 3.60
CA ILE A 34 6.86 -4.81 3.06
C ILE A 34 6.22 -3.49 3.47
N ARG A 35 7.00 -2.69 4.21
CA ARG A 35 6.61 -1.37 4.69
C ARG A 35 7.09 -0.31 3.71
N TRP A 36 6.20 0.55 3.26
CA TRP A 36 6.53 1.67 2.40
C TRP A 36 6.28 3.00 3.11
N ASN A 37 7.20 3.96 3.00
CA ASN A 37 7.09 5.22 3.75
C ASN A 37 6.42 6.35 2.95
N ASN A 38 6.16 6.14 1.66
CA ASN A 38 5.56 7.15 0.80
C ASN A 38 4.04 7.15 0.96
N ASN A 39 3.41 8.32 1.07
CA ASN A 39 1.97 8.42 1.29
C ASN A 39 1.19 7.81 0.11
N HIS A 40 0.14 7.05 0.45
CA HIS A 40 -0.84 6.52 -0.49
C HIS A 40 -1.39 7.62 -1.41
N PHE A 41 -1.53 8.84 -0.86
CA PHE A 41 -2.08 10.00 -1.54
C PHE A 41 -1.15 10.57 -2.63
N ASP A 42 0.16 10.62 -2.39
CA ASP A 42 1.12 11.19 -3.34
C ASP A 42 1.21 10.33 -4.60
N SER A 43 1.18 9.01 -4.41
CA SER A 43 1.17 8.06 -5.53
C SER A 43 -0.15 8.12 -6.30
N GLY A 44 -1.27 8.31 -5.60
CA GLY A 44 -2.60 8.48 -6.20
C GLY A 44 -2.72 9.76 -7.04
N ILE A 45 -2.29 10.91 -6.51
CA ILE A 45 -2.30 12.18 -7.24
C ILE A 45 -1.42 12.10 -8.48
N VAL A 46 -0.20 11.59 -8.35
CA VAL A 46 0.73 11.45 -9.48
C VAL A 46 0.12 10.55 -10.55
N TYR A 47 -0.51 9.45 -10.17
CA TYR A 47 -1.21 8.56 -11.10
C TYR A 47 -2.34 9.29 -11.85
N TYR A 48 -3.24 10.00 -11.14
CA TYR A 48 -4.34 10.74 -11.76
C TYR A 48 -3.85 11.86 -12.68
N LEU A 49 -2.84 12.63 -12.26
CA LEU A 49 -2.23 13.67 -13.09
C LEU A 49 -1.61 13.09 -14.37
N THR A 50 -0.92 11.95 -14.25
CA THR A 50 -0.32 11.27 -15.40
C THR A 50 -1.40 10.75 -16.36
N MET A 51 -2.50 10.20 -15.83
CA MET A 51 -3.64 9.75 -16.64
C MET A 51 -4.31 10.92 -17.38
N ILE A 52 -4.54 12.04 -16.70
CA ILE A 52 -5.13 13.24 -17.32
C ILE A 52 -4.21 13.79 -18.42
N LEU A 53 -2.90 13.88 -18.16
CA LEU A 53 -1.91 14.28 -19.18
C LEU A 53 -1.94 13.35 -20.40
N TYR A 54 -1.98 12.03 -20.19
CA TYR A 54 -2.06 11.07 -21.29
C TYR A 54 -3.33 11.24 -22.14
N MET A 55 -4.47 11.56 -21.51
CA MET A 55 -5.74 11.81 -22.21
C MET A 55 -5.79 13.17 -22.93
N LEU A 56 -4.95 14.13 -22.55
CA LEU A 56 -4.89 15.45 -23.20
C LEU A 56 -3.89 15.51 -24.36
N ILE A 57 -2.92 14.60 -24.38
CA ILE A 57 -1.88 14.51 -25.41
C ILE A 57 -2.27 13.55 -26.55
N ASN A 58 -3.27 12.68 -26.33
CA ASN A 58 -3.90 11.85 -27.36
C ASN A 58 -5.27 12.41 -27.76
#